data_AF-A0AAQ3K607-F1
#
_entry.id   AF-A0AAQ3K607-F1
#
_cell.length_a   1.000
_cell.length_b   1.000
_cell.length_c   1.000
_cell.angle_alpha   90.00
_cell.angle_beta   90.00
_cell.angle_gamma   90.00
#
_symmetry.space_group_name_H-M   'P 1'
#
loop_
_entity.id
_entity.type
_entity.pdbx_description
1 polymer ?
#
loop_
_entity_poly.entity_id
_entity_poly.type
_entity_poly.pdbx_seq_one_letter_code
_entity_poly.pdbx_strand_id
1 'polypeptide(L)'
;MQATLSPPLRSRSTMEGGGIGSDDVGGDGLQENETEVDERAALLKDRFRLSVISIATAEAKKVNVEIAEPVVACVADLAFKYTEQLAKDVELFSQHAGRKSVKVEDVILSAHRNAHLASLLRSFYQELKGKEPQTERKRKKSSKMDDKTILN
;
A
#
# COMPACT_ATOMS: atom_id res chain seq x y z
N MET A 1 21.23 22.74 52.41
CA MET A 1 21.00 22.51 53.85
C MET A 1 19.57 22.03 54.04
N GLN A 2 19.42 20.87 54.71
CA GLN A 2 18.22 20.32 55.38
C GLN A 2 16.99 20.03 54.48
N ALA A 3 16.73 18.78 54.08
CA ALA A 3 16.31 17.59 54.85
C ALA A 3 14.86 17.68 55.37
N THR A 4 13.96 16.93 54.75
CA THR A 4 12.68 16.46 55.33
C THR A 4 12.39 15.08 54.71
N LEU A 5 12.82 13.98 55.35
CA LEU A 5 12.11 13.22 56.39
C LEU A 5 10.88 12.46 55.87
N SER A 6 11.13 11.20 55.49
CA SER A 6 10.13 10.12 55.50
C SER A 6 9.69 9.78 56.93
N PRO A 7 8.44 9.34 57.11
CA PRO A 7 8.12 8.36 58.15
C PRO A 7 7.10 7.29 57.64
N PRO A 8 6.70 6.25 58.42
CA PRO A 8 7.30 4.93 58.32
C PRO A 8 6.30 3.79 58.03
N LEU A 9 6.86 2.58 57.93
CA LEU A 9 6.24 1.27 57.74
C LEU A 9 5.03 1.02 58.66
N ARG A 10 3.93 0.53 58.07
CA ARG A 10 2.78 -0.03 58.79
C ARG A 10 2.71 -1.54 58.54
N SER A 11 3.01 -2.31 59.58
CA SER A 11 2.84 -3.76 59.64
C SER A 11 1.45 -4.11 60.20
N ARG A 12 0.67 -4.96 59.52
CA ARG A 12 -0.46 -5.78 60.04
C ARG A 12 -1.02 -6.62 58.89
N SER A 13 -0.79 -7.94 58.84
CA SER A 13 -1.48 -9.04 59.56
C SER A 13 -2.59 -9.70 58.71
N THR A 14 -2.27 -10.88 58.18
CA THR A 14 -2.99 -12.18 58.23
C THR A 14 -4.43 -12.38 57.72
N MET A 15 -4.64 -13.61 57.19
CA MET A 15 -5.85 -14.44 56.96
C MET A 15 -6.44 -14.39 55.54
N GLU A 16 -6.24 -15.44 54.74
CA GLU A 16 -6.96 -16.75 54.66
C GLU A 16 -8.19 -16.69 53.73
N GLY A 17 -8.30 -17.69 52.84
CA GLY A 17 -9.60 -18.12 52.30
C GLY A 17 -9.82 -17.95 50.79
N GLY A 18 -9.48 -19.01 50.04
CA GLY A 18 -10.41 -19.71 49.15
C GLY A 18 -11.07 -19.00 47.96
N GLY A 19 -10.79 -19.54 46.76
CA GLY A 19 -11.88 -20.05 45.92
C GLY A 19 -12.15 -19.37 44.58
N ILE A 20 -12.10 -20.23 43.56
CA ILE A 20 -13.00 -20.29 42.39
C ILE A 20 -12.63 -19.40 41.18
N GLY A 21 -12.17 -20.11 40.14
CA GLY A 21 -12.57 -19.99 38.74
C GLY A 21 -13.02 -18.62 38.24
N SER A 22 -12.23 -18.07 37.32
CA SER A 22 -12.77 -17.25 36.25
C SER A 22 -12.20 -17.80 34.95
N ASP A 23 -13.11 -18.24 34.11
CA ASP A 23 -12.89 -18.77 32.78
C ASP A 23 -12.07 -17.78 31.94
N ASP A 24 -10.87 -18.19 31.51
CA ASP A 24 -10.13 -17.50 30.45
C ASP A 24 -10.73 -17.92 29.11
N VAL A 25 -11.75 -17.19 28.70
CA VAL A 25 -12.38 -17.31 27.37
C VAL A 25 -11.90 -16.14 26.52
N GLY A 26 -11.12 -16.46 25.47
CA GLY A 26 -11.07 -15.62 24.27
C GLY A 26 -9.73 -14.96 23.94
N GLY A 27 -8.66 -15.74 23.79
CA GLY A 27 -7.36 -15.27 23.25
C GLY A 27 -7.02 -15.74 21.83
N ASP A 28 -7.90 -16.52 21.18
CA ASP A 28 -7.54 -17.30 19.98
C ASP A 28 -7.66 -16.49 18.67
N GLY A 29 -8.74 -15.71 18.50
CA GLY A 29 -9.05 -15.06 17.21
C GLY A 29 -8.20 -13.83 16.84
N LEU A 30 -7.42 -13.25 17.77
CA LEU A 30 -6.49 -12.16 17.45
C LEU A 30 -5.16 -12.68 16.92
N GLN A 31 -4.72 -13.84 17.42
CA GLN A 31 -3.46 -14.47 17.05
C GLN A 31 -3.54 -15.11 15.66
N GLU A 32 -4.68 -15.73 15.33
CA GLU A 32 -4.96 -16.28 13.99
C GLU A 32 -4.87 -15.20 12.89
N ASN A 33 -5.46 -14.02 13.12
CA ASN A 33 -5.45 -12.94 12.13
C ASN A 33 -4.05 -12.35 11.91
N GLU A 34 -3.23 -12.21 12.97
CA GLU A 34 -1.84 -11.77 12.81
C GLU A 34 -1.03 -12.80 12.00
N THR A 35 -1.19 -14.10 12.28
CA THR A 35 -0.51 -15.15 11.53
C THR A 35 -0.92 -15.19 10.06
N GLU A 36 -2.21 -15.04 9.74
CA GLU A 36 -2.69 -15.00 8.37
C GLU A 36 -2.14 -13.79 7.59
N VAL A 37 -2.04 -12.63 8.24
CA VAL A 37 -1.47 -11.41 7.66
C VAL A 37 0.02 -11.61 7.37
N ASP A 38 0.76 -12.21 8.30
CA ASP A 38 2.19 -12.49 8.15
C ASP A 38 2.46 -13.51 7.04
N GLU A 39 1.66 -14.58 6.97
CA GLU A 39 1.73 -15.56 5.88
C GLU A 39 1.45 -14.93 4.52
N ARG A 40 0.42 -14.07 4.44
CA ARG A 40 0.10 -13.34 3.21
C ARG A 40 1.21 -12.38 2.81
N ALA A 41 1.82 -11.70 3.78
CA ALA A 41 2.96 -10.81 3.55
C ALA A 41 4.18 -11.59 3.05
N ALA A 42 4.48 -12.75 3.64
CA ALA A 42 5.55 -13.63 3.21
C ALA A 42 5.34 -14.12 1.76
N LEU A 43 4.12 -14.56 1.43
CA LEU A 43 3.76 -15.00 0.09
C LEU A 43 3.89 -13.86 -0.93
N LEU A 44 3.44 -12.65 -0.58
CA LEU A 44 3.59 -11.46 -1.43
C LEU A 44 5.08 -11.16 -1.68
N LYS A 45 5.91 -11.22 -0.64
CA LYS A 45 7.35 -10.97 -0.74
C LYS A 45 8.05 -11.98 -1.63
N ASP A 46 7.70 -13.27 -1.54
CA ASP A 46 8.28 -14.29 -2.43
C ASP A 46 7.87 -14.08 -3.90
N ARG A 47 6.59 -13.79 -4.16
CA ARG A 47 6.12 -13.47 -5.52
C ARG A 47 6.79 -12.24 -6.11
N PHE A 48 7.01 -11.21 -5.28
CA PHE A 48 7.75 -10.01 -5.65
C PHE A 48 9.20 -10.36 -6.03
N ARG A 49 9.88 -11.17 -5.21
CA ARG A 49 11.25 -11.64 -5.46
C ARG A 49 11.37 -12.40 -6.78
N LEU A 50 10.44 -13.31 -7.08
CA LEU A 50 10.41 -14.04 -8.36
C LEU A 50 10.28 -13.10 -9.56
N SER A 51 9.48 -12.04 -9.42
CA SER A 51 9.32 -11.01 -10.47
C SER A 51 10.62 -10.24 -10.70
N VAL A 52 11.31 -9.86 -9.63
CA VAL A 52 12.62 -9.19 -9.71
C VAL A 52 13.67 -10.09 -10.36
N ILE A 53 13.72 -11.38 -10.02
CA ILE A 53 14.60 -12.36 -10.67
C ILE A 53 14.31 -12.42 -12.17
N SER A 54 13.04 -12.49 -12.56
CA SER A 54 12.64 -12.53 -13.98
C SER A 54 13.12 -11.28 -14.73
N ILE A 55 12.94 -10.09 -14.16
CA ILE A 55 13.39 -8.83 -14.78
C ILE A 55 14.91 -8.77 -14.86
N ALA A 56 15.60 -9.06 -13.77
CA ALA A 56 17.06 -9.01 -13.69
C ALA A 56 17.72 -9.99 -14.67
N THR A 57 17.23 -11.23 -14.74
CA THR A 57 17.74 -12.24 -15.68
C THR A 57 17.44 -11.89 -17.14
N ALA A 58 16.27 -11.30 -17.43
CA ALA A 58 15.95 -10.83 -18.78
C ALA A 58 16.90 -9.71 -19.21
N GLU A 59 17.24 -8.79 -18.32
CA GLU A 59 18.18 -7.70 -18.62
C GLU A 59 19.62 -8.21 -18.76
N ALA A 60 20.06 -9.11 -17.87
CA ALA A 60 21.38 -9.73 -17.91
C ALA A 60 21.64 -10.45 -19.25
N LYS A 61 20.62 -11.15 -19.76
CA LYS A 61 20.67 -11.83 -21.07
C LYS A 61 20.86 -10.86 -22.23
N LYS A 62 20.26 -9.66 -22.21
CA LYS A 62 20.43 -8.66 -23.28
C LYS A 62 21.85 -8.14 -23.37
N VAL A 63 22.54 -8.06 -22.23
CA VAL A 63 23.91 -7.55 -22.12
C VAL A 63 24.94 -8.69 -22.11
N ASN A 64 24.49 -9.96 -22.19
CA ASN A 64 25.32 -11.16 -22.13
C ASN A 64 26.22 -11.21 -20.86
N VAL A 65 25.62 -10.90 -19.72
CA VAL A 65 26.25 -10.96 -18.39
C VAL A 65 25.46 -11.86 -17.46
N GLU A 66 26.12 -12.38 -16.42
CA GLU A 66 25.46 -13.10 -15.33
C GLU A 66 25.40 -12.22 -14.07
N ILE A 67 24.31 -12.32 -13.32
CA ILE A 67 24.13 -11.58 -12.06
C ILE A 67 24.26 -12.57 -10.92
N ALA A 68 25.14 -12.27 -9.96
CA ALA A 68 25.29 -13.09 -8.76
C ALA A 68 23.99 -13.14 -7.94
N GLU A 69 23.63 -14.32 -7.44
CA GLU A 69 22.39 -14.54 -6.69
C GLU A 69 22.21 -13.58 -5.49
N PRO A 70 23.24 -13.28 -4.67
CA PRO A 70 23.11 -12.31 -3.58
C PRO A 70 22.75 -10.90 -4.07
N VAL A 71 23.23 -10.50 -5.26
CA VAL A 71 22.91 -9.19 -5.84
C VAL A 71 21.43 -9.12 -6.20
N VAL A 72 20.88 -10.17 -6.79
CA VAL A 72 19.45 -10.22 -7.13
C VAL A 72 18.58 -10.21 -5.86
N ALA A 73 19.00 -10.92 -4.81
CA ALA A 73 18.33 -10.89 -3.51
C ALA A 73 18.33 -9.47 -2.90
N CYS A 74 19.47 -8.78 -2.91
CA CYS A 74 19.58 -7.40 -2.44
C CYS A 74 18.70 -6.44 -3.24
N VAL A 75 18.65 -6.58 -4.57
CA VAL A 75 17.77 -5.76 -5.43
C VAL A 75 16.30 -6.02 -5.11
N ALA A 76 15.91 -7.27 -4.85
CA ALA A 76 14.54 -7.60 -4.48
C ALA A 76 14.13 -6.96 -3.15
N ASP A 77 14.98 -7.04 -2.12
CA ASP A 77 14.72 -6.40 -0.83
C ASP A 77 14.66 -4.86 -0.95
N LEU A 78 15.55 -4.26 -1.74
CA LEU A 78 15.56 -2.82 -1.95
C LEU A 78 14.30 -2.34 -2.70
N ALA A 79 13.92 -3.04 -3.77
CA ALA A 79 12.74 -2.71 -4.54
C ALA A 79 11.44 -2.89 -3.73
N PHE A 80 11.39 -3.90 -2.85
CA PHE A 80 10.25 -4.11 -1.96
C PHE A 80 10.10 -2.95 -0.96
N LYS A 81 11.20 -2.56 -0.29
CA LYS A 81 11.23 -1.39 0.60
C LYS A 81 10.86 -0.09 -0.13
N TYR A 82 11.36 0.08 -1.35
CA TYR A 82 11.02 1.23 -2.18
C TYR A 82 9.52 1.28 -2.52
N THR A 83 8.91 0.13 -2.77
CA THR A 83 7.47 0.02 -3.07
C THR A 83 6.61 0.46 -1.88
N GLU A 84 7.03 0.16 -0.66
CA GLU A 84 6.35 0.62 0.56
C GLU A 84 6.35 2.15 0.66
N GLN A 85 7.51 2.79 0.43
CA GLN A 85 7.59 4.25 0.45
C GLN A 85 6.79 4.87 -0.70
N LEU A 86 6.90 4.30 -1.90
CA LEU A 86 6.15 4.74 -3.07
C LEU A 86 4.64 4.69 -2.82
N ALA A 87 4.12 3.65 -2.16
CA ALA A 87 2.71 3.51 -1.82
C ALA A 87 2.23 4.65 -0.90
N LYS A 88 3.02 4.98 0.14
CA LYS A 88 2.74 6.11 1.05
C LYS A 88 2.75 7.45 0.32
N ASP A 89 3.72 7.65 -0.57
CA ASP A 89 3.86 8.88 -1.32
C ASP A 89 2.66 9.10 -2.26
N VAL A 90 2.27 8.09 -3.04
CA VAL A 90 1.13 8.22 -3.98
C VAL A 90 -0.22 8.34 -3.27
N GLU A 91 -0.37 7.70 -2.10
CA GLU A 91 -1.53 7.92 -1.24
C GLU A 91 -1.60 9.38 -0.81
N LEU A 92 -0.50 9.91 -0.26
CA LEU A 92 -0.42 11.29 0.23
C LEU A 92 -0.68 12.31 -0.89
N PHE A 93 -0.17 12.09 -2.09
CA PHE A 93 -0.43 12.96 -3.24
C PHE A 93 -1.91 12.98 -3.64
N SER A 94 -2.55 11.82 -3.65
CA SER A 94 -3.97 11.73 -3.96
C SER A 94 -4.84 12.43 -2.90
N GLN A 95 -4.49 12.28 -1.62
CA GLN A 95 -5.16 12.93 -0.49
C GLN A 95 -4.96 14.44 -0.50
N HIS A 96 -3.75 14.92 -0.81
CA HIS A 96 -3.46 16.35 -0.95
C HIS A 96 -4.33 17.01 -2.04
N ALA A 97 -4.65 16.26 -3.10
CA ALA A 97 -5.57 16.69 -4.14
C ALA A 97 -7.07 16.48 -3.80
N GLY A 98 -7.40 16.11 -2.56
CA GLY A 98 -8.77 15.85 -2.09
C GLY A 98 -9.42 14.60 -2.68
N ARG A 99 -8.62 13.65 -3.18
CA ARG A 99 -9.11 12.41 -3.82
C ARG A 99 -8.83 11.19 -2.94
N LYS A 100 -9.67 10.17 -3.08
CA LYS A 100 -9.49 8.83 -2.46
C LYS A 100 -8.93 7.78 -3.42
N SER A 101 -8.65 8.19 -4.66
CA SER A 101 -8.19 7.31 -5.74
C SER A 101 -6.98 7.95 -6.42
N VAL A 102 -5.92 7.14 -6.52
CA VAL A 102 -4.65 7.48 -7.15
C VAL A 102 -4.86 7.59 -8.67
N LYS A 103 -4.31 8.67 -9.25
CA LYS A 103 -4.29 8.94 -10.69
C LYS A 103 -2.85 8.92 -11.20
N VAL A 104 -2.70 8.92 -12.52
CA VAL A 104 -1.38 8.92 -13.18
C VAL A 104 -0.54 10.14 -12.80
N GLU A 105 -1.17 11.30 -12.53
CA GLU A 105 -0.45 12.49 -12.05
C GLU A 105 0.25 12.25 -10.71
N ASP A 106 -0.33 11.46 -9.81
CA ASP A 106 0.28 11.11 -8.52
C ASP A 106 1.51 10.22 -8.72
N VAL A 107 1.42 9.28 -9.67
CA VAL A 107 2.55 8.40 -10.05
C VAL A 107 3.67 9.21 -10.70
N ILE A 108 3.35 10.13 -11.61
CA ILE A 108 4.35 11.01 -12.24
C ILE A 108 5.02 11.90 -11.19
N LEU A 109 4.25 12.42 -10.21
CA LEU A 109 4.77 13.26 -9.14
C LEU A 109 5.77 12.51 -8.24
N SER A 110 5.59 11.20 -8.03
CA SER A 110 6.57 10.39 -7.29
C SER A 110 7.98 10.42 -7.91
N ALA A 111 8.08 10.64 -9.22
CA ALA A 111 9.35 10.72 -9.95
C ALA A 111 9.94 12.15 -10.02
N HIS A 112 9.39 13.14 -9.30
CA HIS A 112 9.80 14.56 -9.41
C HIS A 112 11.29 14.82 -9.18
N ARG A 113 11.98 13.97 -8.41
CA ARG A 113 13.43 14.07 -8.15
C ARG A 113 14.28 13.74 -9.37
N ASN A 114 13.70 13.10 -10.39
CA ASN A 114 14.36 12.72 -11.63
C ASN A 114 13.51 13.17 -12.82
N ALA A 115 13.87 14.33 -13.39
CA ALA A 115 13.14 14.94 -14.51
C ALA A 115 13.06 14.01 -15.74
N HIS A 116 14.12 13.25 -16.02
CA HIS A 116 14.13 12.29 -17.13
C HIS A 116 13.11 11.16 -16.90
N LEU A 117 13.09 10.58 -15.69
CA LEU A 117 12.13 9.54 -15.32
C LEU A 117 10.68 10.06 -15.38
N ALA A 118 10.43 11.26 -14.83
CA ALA A 118 9.10 11.87 -14.92
C ALA A 118 8.66 12.11 -16.37
N SER A 119 9.59 12.48 -17.26
CA SER A 119 9.32 12.61 -18.69
C SER A 119 9.00 11.26 -19.34
N LEU A 120 9.75 10.20 -19.04
CA LEU A 120 9.48 8.85 -19.55
C LEU A 120 8.09 8.36 -19.13
N LEU A 121 7.70 8.55 -17.87
CA LEU A 121 6.38 8.17 -17.37
C LEU A 121 5.24 8.92 -18.09
N ARG A 122 5.44 10.21 -18.37
CA ARG A 122 4.47 10.99 -19.16
C ARG A 122 4.33 10.45 -20.59
N SER A 123 5.44 10.18 -21.27
CA SER A 123 5.42 9.62 -22.62
C SER A 123 4.71 8.26 -22.65
N PHE A 124 5.04 7.38 -21.71
CA PHE A 124 4.41 6.08 -21.56
C PHE A 124 2.89 6.18 -21.35
N TYR A 125 2.43 7.11 -20.53
CA TYR A 125 1.00 7.36 -20.33
C TYR A 125 0.29 7.81 -21.61
N GLN A 126 0.90 8.68 -22.42
CA GLN A 126 0.30 9.11 -23.67
C GLN A 126 0.16 7.96 -24.67
N GLU A 127 1.14 7.06 -24.71
CA GLU A 127 1.06 5.85 -25.53
C GLU A 127 -0.09 4.92 -25.09
N LEU A 128 -0.34 4.80 -23.78
CA LEU A 128 -1.46 4.02 -23.26
C LEU A 128 -2.81 4.62 -23.68
N LYS A 129 -2.96 5.95 -23.60
CA LYS A 129 -4.17 6.65 -24.08
C LYS A 129 -4.42 6.50 -25.56
N GLY A 130 -3.37 6.44 -26.38
CA GLY A 130 -3.49 6.24 -27.83
C GLY A 130 -3.93 4.83 -28.23
N LYS A 131 -3.73 3.84 -27.35
CA LYS A 131 -4.05 2.42 -27.59
C LYS A 131 -5.39 1.99 -26.96
N GLU A 132 -5.99 2.81 -26.11
CA GLU A 132 -7.30 2.52 -25.52
C GLU A 132 -8.41 2.78 -26.57
N PRO A 133 -9.21 1.78 -26.97
CA PRO A 133 -10.30 2.00 -27.90
C PRO A 133 -11.27 3.01 -27.28
N GLN A 134 -11.49 4.13 -27.95
CA GLN A 134 -12.44 5.14 -27.49
C GLN A 134 -13.80 4.47 -27.26
N THR A 135 -14.18 4.30 -26.00
CA THR A 135 -15.55 3.98 -25.62
C THR A 135 -16.37 5.24 -25.91
N GLU A 136 -16.83 5.35 -27.16
CA GLU A 136 -17.65 6.44 -27.64
C GLU A 136 -18.85 6.63 -26.72
N ARG A 137 -18.90 7.84 -26.16
CA ARG A 137 -19.99 8.41 -25.41
C ARG A 137 -21.28 8.40 -26.25
N LYS A 138 -22.09 7.34 -26.19
CA LYS A 138 -23.52 7.44 -26.50
C LYS A 138 -24.30 7.95 -25.29
N ARG A 139 -24.08 9.22 -24.91
CA ARG A 139 -25.13 10.01 -24.25
C ARG A 139 -25.89 10.75 -25.36
N LYS A 140 -26.96 10.12 -25.85
CA LYS A 140 -27.95 10.77 -26.70
C LYS A 140 -28.46 12.01 -25.97
N LYS A 141 -28.17 13.18 -26.55
CA LYS A 141 -28.83 14.45 -26.23
C LYS A 141 -30.32 14.26 -26.51
N SER A 142 -31.14 14.36 -25.47
CA SER A 142 -32.60 14.41 -25.59
C SER A 142 -33.00 15.69 -26.31
N SER A 143 -33.29 15.59 -27.60
CA SER A 143 -34.08 16.61 -28.30
C SER A 143 -35.54 16.40 -27.91
N LYS A 144 -36.06 17.29 -27.05
CA LYS A 144 -37.50 17.48 -26.84
C LYS A 144 -38.17 17.71 -28.20
N MET A 145 -39.09 16.83 -28.59
CA MET A 145 -40.15 17.19 -29.54
C MET A 145 -41.31 17.72 -28.69
N ASP A 146 -41.51 19.03 -28.75
CA ASP A 146 -42.80 19.64 -28.43
C ASP A 146 -43.59 19.66 -29.75
N ASP A 147 -44.61 18.83 -29.89
CA ASP A 147 -45.70 19.09 -30.84
C ASP A 147 -47.03 18.86 -30.12
N LYS A 148 -47.70 19.98 -29.86
CA LYS A 148 -48.97 20.06 -29.12
C LYS A 148 -50.09 19.82 -30.11
N THR A 149 -50.82 18.74 -29.89
CA THR A 149 -52.18 18.56 -30.41
C THR A 149 -53.10 19.64 -29.82
N ILE A 150 -53.63 20.55 -30.65
CA ILE A 150 -54.87 21.31 -30.42
C ILE A 150 -55.48 21.52 -31.84
N LEU A 151 -56.45 20.70 -32.25
CA LEU A 151 -57.88 21.08 -32.29
C LEU A 151 -58.14 22.40 -33.03
N ASN A 152 -58.56 22.29 -34.30
CA ASN A 152 -59.80 22.85 -34.86
C ASN A 152 -60.02 22.37 -36.30
#